data_AF-A0A948RNG6-F1
#
_entry.id   AF-A0A948RNG6-F1
#
_cell.length_a   1.000
_cell.length_b   1.000
_cell.length_c   1.000
_cell.angle_alpha   90.00
_cell.angle_beta   90.00
_cell.angle_gamma   90.00
#
_symmetry.space_group_name_H-M   'P 1'
#
loop_
_entity.id
_entity.type
_entity.pdbx_description
1 polymer ?
#
loop_
_entity_poly.entity_id
_entity_poly.type
_entity_poly.pdbx_seq_one_letter_code
_entity_poly.pdbx_strand_id
1 'polypeptide(L)'
;MDAMEQSGDVCRRAADAIESIGDGEVSRREVRFLESHVEECPECESYLDRMRLVLAALGEMKRVPAPEELLEAVMAYLLGAVRPQAAAGERQPRRRRGILVLAGAAGVGVAVAAAVAISRWSGGHRPDDGLAASMG
;
A
#
# COMPACT_ATOMS: atom_id res chain seq x y z
N MET A 1 52.54 -12.48 -3.76
CA MET A 1 52.09 -11.62 -2.64
C MET A 1 50.62 -11.88 -2.29
N ASP A 2 49.95 -12.81 -2.98
CA ASP A 2 48.52 -13.06 -2.88
C ASP A 2 48.05 -13.79 -1.61
N ALA A 3 48.87 -14.67 -1.02
CA ALA A 3 48.41 -15.51 0.10
C ALA A 3 48.11 -14.72 1.39
N MET A 4 48.91 -13.70 1.72
CA MET A 4 48.70 -12.87 2.93
C MET A 4 47.54 -11.89 2.78
N GLU A 5 47.30 -11.38 1.56
CA GLU A 5 46.17 -10.51 1.25
C GLU A 5 44.85 -11.31 1.30
N GLN A 6 44.88 -12.56 0.81
CA GLN A 6 43.77 -13.49 0.88
C GLN A 6 43.44 -13.91 2.34
N SER A 7 44.45 -14.08 3.19
CA SER A 7 44.24 -14.28 4.64
C SER A 7 43.56 -13.07 5.30
N GLY A 8 43.92 -11.84 4.91
CA GLY A 8 43.29 -10.62 5.42
C GLY A 8 41.81 -10.51 5.07
N ASP A 9 41.42 -10.89 3.84
CA ASP A 9 40.01 -10.91 3.42
C ASP A 9 39.18 -11.95 4.16
N VAL A 10 39.74 -13.13 4.43
CA VAL A 10 39.05 -14.19 5.18
C VAL A 10 38.85 -13.77 6.63
N CYS A 11 39.86 -13.18 7.28
CA CYS A 11 39.74 -12.64 8.64
C CYS A 11 38.72 -11.49 8.72
N ARG A 12 38.69 -10.61 7.72
CA ARG A 12 37.70 -9.52 7.63
C ARG A 12 36.27 -10.08 7.59
N ARG A 13 36.04 -11.08 6.73
CA ARG A 13 34.74 -11.74 6.64
C ARG A 13 34.33 -12.44 7.94
N ALA A 14 35.30 -12.98 8.69
CA ALA A 14 35.04 -13.55 10.00
C ALA A 14 34.66 -12.47 11.03
N ALA A 15 35.34 -11.31 11.00
CA ALA A 15 34.98 -10.16 11.84
C ALA A 15 33.55 -9.66 11.54
N ASP A 16 33.18 -9.53 10.26
CA ASP A 16 31.83 -9.15 9.85
C ASP A 16 30.77 -10.14 10.38
N ALA A 17 31.07 -11.45 10.34
CA ALA A 17 30.18 -12.48 10.89
C ALA A 17 30.03 -12.38 12.42
N ILE A 18 31.08 -11.98 13.15
CA ILE A 18 31.05 -11.77 14.60
C ILE A 18 30.12 -10.60 14.95
N GLU A 19 30.18 -9.50 14.20
CA GLU A 19 29.31 -8.33 14.39
C GLU A 19 27.84 -8.68 14.09
N SER A 20 27.60 -9.38 12.99
CA SER A 20 26.26 -9.86 12.60
C SER A 20 25.62 -10.78 13.64
N ILE A 21 26.41 -11.56 14.39
CA ILE A 21 25.91 -12.35 15.53
C ILE A 21 25.31 -11.43 16.61
N GLY A 22 25.98 -10.30 16.91
CA GLY A 22 25.51 -9.32 17.89
C GLY A 22 24.18 -8.67 17.49
N ASP A 23 24.02 -8.41 16.19
CA ASP A 23 22.80 -7.81 15.63
C ASP A 23 21.66 -8.83 15.41
N GLY A 24 21.96 -10.13 15.51
CA GLY A 24 20.99 -11.20 15.25
C GLY A 24 20.71 -11.44 13.76
N GLU A 25 21.56 -10.92 12.86
CA GLU A 25 21.37 -10.95 11.41
C GLU A 25 22.16 -12.08 10.71
N VAL A 26 22.86 -12.92 11.47
CA VAL A 26 23.78 -13.92 10.92
C VAL A 26 23.06 -15.14 10.35
N SER A 27 23.48 -15.59 9.16
CA SER A 27 22.99 -16.83 8.55
C SER A 27 23.69 -18.07 9.11
N ARG A 28 23.04 -19.23 9.02
CA ARG A 28 23.66 -20.53 9.38
C ARG A 28 24.95 -20.83 8.61
N ARG A 29 25.12 -20.26 7.41
CA ARG A 29 26.32 -20.45 6.60
C ARG A 29 27.49 -19.63 7.17
N GLU A 30 27.22 -18.40 7.61
CA GLU A 30 28.21 -17.55 8.25
C GLU A 30 28.65 -18.10 9.60
N VAL A 31 27.73 -18.64 10.39
CA VAL A 31 28.07 -19.32 11.66
C VAL A 31 29.05 -20.47 11.41
N ARG A 32 28.74 -21.39 10.49
CA ARG A 32 29.64 -22.51 10.18
C ARG A 32 31.01 -22.06 9.64
N PHE A 33 31.02 -21.01 8.83
CA PHE A 33 32.26 -20.44 8.32
C PHE A 33 33.10 -19.86 9.47
N LEU A 34 32.48 -19.08 10.36
CA LEU A 34 33.15 -18.49 11.50
C LEU A 34 33.71 -19.58 12.43
N GLU A 35 32.92 -20.61 12.75
CA GLU A 35 33.35 -21.77 13.54
C GLU A 35 34.61 -22.41 12.95
N SER A 36 34.60 -22.73 11.64
CA SER A 36 35.79 -23.29 10.99
C SER A 36 36.99 -22.34 10.99
N HIS A 37 36.77 -21.03 10.90
CA HIS A 37 37.86 -20.08 10.82
C HIS A 37 38.53 -19.84 12.17
N VAL A 38 37.76 -19.74 13.26
CA VAL A 38 38.34 -19.50 14.60
C VAL A 38 39.10 -20.71 15.13
N GLU A 39 38.79 -21.92 14.67
CA GLU A 39 39.59 -23.13 14.94
C GLU A 39 41.02 -23.03 14.38
N GLU A 40 41.20 -22.27 13.29
CA GLU A 40 42.47 -22.14 12.57
C GLU A 40 43.15 -20.76 12.79
N CYS A 41 42.44 -19.77 13.33
CA CYS A 41 42.89 -18.38 13.45
C CYS A 41 42.74 -17.83 14.89
N PRO A 42 43.84 -17.80 15.68
CA PRO A 42 43.80 -17.37 17.08
C PRO A 42 43.47 -15.88 17.26
N GLU A 43 43.73 -15.04 16.27
CA GLU A 43 43.35 -13.62 16.33
C GLU A 43 41.83 -13.44 16.27
N CYS A 44 41.16 -14.17 15.38
CA CYS A 44 39.71 -14.16 15.26
C CYS A 44 39.03 -14.85 16.43
N GLU A 45 39.63 -15.92 16.98
CA GLU A 45 39.18 -16.54 18.25
C GLU A 45 39.20 -15.50 19.39
N SER A 46 40.34 -14.82 19.58
CA SER A 46 40.48 -13.77 20.60
C SER A 46 39.50 -12.61 20.40
N TYR A 47 39.23 -12.24 19.15
CA TYR A 47 38.23 -11.20 18.85
C TYR A 47 36.82 -11.64 19.23
N LEU A 48 36.42 -12.86 18.87
CA LEU A 48 35.13 -13.42 19.24
C LEU A 48 34.95 -13.51 20.76
N ASP A 49 35.99 -13.90 21.50
CA ASP A 49 35.93 -13.95 22.96
C ASP A 49 35.77 -12.57 23.60
N ARG A 50 36.47 -11.54 23.09
CA ARG A 50 36.25 -10.16 23.53
C ARG A 50 34.80 -9.72 23.32
N MET A 51 34.20 -10.07 22.18
CA MET A 51 32.81 -9.74 21.89
C MET A 51 31.84 -10.49 22.81
N ARG A 52 32.10 -11.76 23.11
CA ARG A 52 31.32 -12.54 24.10
C ARG A 52 31.36 -11.92 25.49
N LEU A 53 32.51 -11.39 25.91
CA LEU A 53 32.63 -10.69 27.20
C LEU A 53 31.78 -9.42 27.25
N VAL A 54 31.74 -8.64 26.17
CA VAL A 54 30.86 -7.46 26.06
C VAL A 54 29.40 -7.88 26.18
N LEU A 55 28.97 -8.90 25.44
CA LEU A 55 27.60 -9.40 25.50
C LEU A 55 27.22 -9.94 26.88
N ALA A 56 28.14 -10.63 27.56
CA ALA A 56 27.94 -11.10 28.92
C ALA A 56 27.74 -9.93 29.90
N ALA A 57 28.61 -8.92 29.85
CA ALA A 57 28.50 -7.72 30.67
C ALA A 57 27.18 -6.96 30.43
N LEU A 58 26.73 -6.88 29.17
CA LEU A 58 25.43 -6.30 28.84
C LEU A 58 24.27 -7.15 29.39
N GLY A 59 24.41 -8.47 29.40
CA GLY A 59 23.42 -9.40 29.93
C GLY A 59 23.20 -9.30 31.45
N GLU A 60 24.22 -8.85 32.19
CA GLU A 60 24.16 -8.62 33.64
C GLU A 60 23.46 -7.31 34.03
N MET A 61 23.23 -6.41 33.08
CA MET A 61 22.55 -5.15 33.35
C MET A 61 21.12 -5.37 33.84
N LYS A 62 20.69 -4.53 34.79
CA LYS A 62 19.33 -4.58 35.35
C LYS A 62 18.30 -4.44 34.23
N ARG A 63 17.50 -5.48 34.02
CA ARG A 63 16.32 -5.39 33.15
C ARG A 63 15.32 -4.41 33.74
N VAL A 64 14.89 -3.46 32.92
CA VAL A 64 13.80 -2.54 33.27
C VAL A 64 12.49 -3.21 32.86
N PRO A 65 11.56 -3.45 33.80
CA PRO A 65 10.25 -3.99 33.43
C PRO A 65 9.51 -2.98 32.56
N ALA A 66 8.74 -3.51 31.59
CA ALA A 66 7.81 -2.67 30.85
C ALA A 66 6.75 -2.09 31.80
N PRO A 67 6.29 -0.84 31.58
CA PRO A 67 5.10 -0.31 32.25
C PRO A 67 3.89 -1.23 32.05
N GLU A 68 3.05 -1.39 33.08
CA GLU A 68 1.91 -2.33 33.03
C GLU A 68 0.93 -1.99 31.90
N GLU A 69 0.79 -0.70 31.59
CA GLU A 69 -0.13 -0.17 30.59
C GLU A 69 0.42 -0.27 29.16
N LEU A 70 1.70 -0.60 28.98
CA LEU A 70 2.35 -0.63 27.66
C LEU A 70 1.69 -1.64 26.73
N LEU A 71 1.34 -2.81 27.25
CA LEU A 71 0.69 -3.86 26.46
C LEU A 71 -0.65 -3.37 25.90
N GLU A 72 -1.49 -2.79 26.76
CA GLU A 72 -2.81 -2.27 26.37
C GLU A 72 -2.67 -1.14 25.35
N ALA A 73 -1.73 -0.23 25.56
CA ALA A 73 -1.45 0.88 24.64
C ALA A 73 -0.99 0.40 23.26
N VAL A 74 -0.07 -0.57 23.21
CA VAL A 74 0.41 -1.17 21.95
C VAL A 74 -0.72 -1.88 21.22
N MET A 75 -1.53 -2.66 21.93
CA MET A 75 -2.65 -3.38 21.32
C MET A 75 -3.72 -2.42 20.78
N ALA A 76 -4.06 -1.37 21.54
CA ALA A 76 -4.98 -0.34 21.08
C ALA A 76 -4.46 0.36 19.81
N TYR A 77 -3.16 0.67 19.77
CA TYR A 77 -2.52 1.26 18.59
C TYR A 77 -2.59 0.34 17.37
N LEU A 78 -2.18 -0.93 17.51
CA LEU A 78 -2.19 -1.89 16.40
C LEU A 78 -3.60 -2.14 15.88
N LEU A 79 -4.59 -2.35 16.77
CA LEU A 79 -5.98 -2.55 16.37
C LEU A 79 -6.61 -1.30 15.74
N GLY A 80 -6.18 -0.11 16.16
CA GLY A 80 -6.57 1.17 15.56
C GLY A 80 -5.93 1.39 14.18
N ALA A 81 -4.64 1.06 14.03
CA ALA A 81 -3.88 1.19 12.79
C ALA A 81 -4.30 0.16 11.71
N VAL A 82 -4.74 -1.03 12.15
CA VAL A 82 -5.26 -2.11 11.29
C VAL A 82 -6.73 -1.90 10.93
N ARG A 83 -7.39 -0.82 11.39
CA ARG A 83 -8.72 -0.47 10.87
C ARG A 83 -8.60 -0.35 9.35
N PRO A 84 -9.27 -1.22 8.57
CA PRO A 84 -9.24 -1.07 7.14
C PRO A 84 -9.81 0.30 6.83
N GLN A 85 -9.17 1.05 5.92
CA GLN A 85 -9.74 2.24 5.29
C GLN A 85 -11.00 1.90 4.44
N ALA A 86 -11.65 0.77 4.74
CA ALA A 86 -12.90 0.32 4.17
C ALA A 86 -14.04 1.12 4.81
N ALA A 87 -14.18 2.39 4.40
CA ALA A 87 -15.45 3.11 4.27
C ALA A 87 -15.27 4.64 4.08
N ALA A 88 -14.05 5.16 3.91
CA ALA A 88 -13.87 6.55 3.48
C ALA A 88 -13.95 6.63 1.94
N GLY A 89 -15.14 6.36 1.43
CA GLY A 89 -15.42 6.36 0.00
C GLY A 89 -16.91 6.21 -0.19
N GLU A 90 -17.63 7.29 0.13
CA GLU A 90 -19.05 7.48 -0.13
C GLU A 90 -19.41 7.02 -1.56
N ARG A 91 -19.88 5.78 -1.69
CA ARG A 91 -20.42 5.27 -2.95
C ARG A 91 -21.90 5.64 -3.07
N GLN A 92 -22.21 6.93 -3.16
CA GLN A 92 -23.54 7.43 -3.59
C GLN A 92 -23.41 8.89 -4.07
N PRO A 93 -24.02 9.40 -5.18
CA PRO A 93 -25.12 8.87 -5.99
C PRO A 93 -24.94 9.08 -7.52
N ARG A 94 -23.83 8.65 -8.15
CA ARG A 94 -23.72 8.73 -9.64
C ARG A 94 -24.78 7.90 -10.38
N ARG A 95 -25.19 6.76 -9.80
CA ARG A 95 -26.17 5.83 -10.40
C ARG A 95 -27.58 6.42 -10.52
N ARG A 96 -27.99 7.33 -9.62
CA ARG A 96 -29.31 8.00 -9.68
C ARG A 96 -29.38 9.04 -10.80
N ARG A 97 -28.28 9.74 -11.09
CA ARG A 97 -28.21 10.72 -12.19
C ARG A 97 -28.29 10.05 -13.57
N GLY A 98 -27.64 8.91 -13.77
CA GLY A 98 -27.70 8.18 -15.04
C GLY A 98 -29.11 7.68 -15.40
N ILE A 99 -29.89 7.24 -14.41
CA ILE A 99 -31.27 6.77 -14.62
C ILE A 99 -32.21 7.93 -15.00
N LEU A 100 -32.04 9.11 -14.40
CA LEU A 100 -32.85 10.29 -14.73
C LEU A 100 -32.54 10.85 -16.12
N VAL A 101 -31.27 10.81 -16.55
CA VAL A 101 -30.86 11.27 -17.89
C VAL A 101 -31.43 10.35 -18.99
N LEU A 102 -31.44 9.03 -18.77
CA LEU A 102 -32.03 8.08 -19.70
C LEU A 102 -33.56 8.22 -19.81
N ALA A 103 -34.25 8.51 -18.69
CA ALA A 103 -35.69 8.75 -18.69
C ALA A 103 -36.10 10.02 -19.45
N GLY A 104 -35.28 11.08 -19.42
CA GLY A 104 -35.53 12.31 -20.17
C GLY A 104 -35.42 12.16 -21.70
N ALA A 105 -34.48 11.32 -22.18
CA ALA A 105 -34.25 11.12 -23.60
C ALA A 105 -35.42 10.40 -24.32
N ALA A 106 -36.12 9.50 -23.63
CA ALA A 106 -37.27 8.79 -24.21
C ALA A 106 -38.48 9.71 -24.43
N GLY A 107 -38.72 10.71 -23.57
CA GLY A 107 -39.85 11.63 -23.69
C GLY A 107 -39.73 12.61 -24.87
N VAL A 108 -38.52 13.10 -25.14
CA VAL A 108 -38.26 14.06 -26.23
C VAL A 108 -38.48 13.42 -27.61
N GLY A 109 -38.07 12.15 -27.79
CA GLY A 109 -38.25 11.43 -29.05
C GLY A 109 -39.73 11.24 -29.44
N VAL A 110 -40.60 10.95 -28.47
CA VAL A 110 -42.04 10.77 -28.70
C VAL A 110 -42.72 12.10 -29.09
N ALA A 111 -42.37 13.20 -28.43
CA ALA A 111 -42.94 14.52 -28.75
C ALA A 111 -42.55 15.00 -30.16
N VAL A 112 -41.29 14.79 -30.57
CA VAL A 112 -40.82 15.16 -31.92
C VAL A 112 -41.52 14.30 -32.99
N ALA A 113 -41.66 12.99 -32.75
CA ALA A 113 -42.37 12.11 -33.69
C ALA A 113 -43.85 12.50 -33.85
N ALA A 114 -44.54 12.84 -32.75
CA ALA A 114 -45.92 13.31 -32.78
C ALA A 114 -46.06 14.64 -33.54
N ALA A 115 -45.16 15.61 -33.31
CA ALA A 115 -45.18 16.89 -34.01
C ALA A 115 -44.94 16.74 -35.53
N VAL A 116 -44.04 15.84 -35.94
CA VAL A 116 -43.78 15.55 -37.36
C VAL A 116 -44.97 14.85 -38.02
N ALA A 117 -45.65 13.95 -37.30
CA ALA A 117 -46.86 13.31 -37.82
C ALA A 117 -48.00 14.31 -38.02
N ILE A 118 -48.22 15.22 -37.06
CA ILE A 118 -49.26 16.25 -37.13
C ILE A 118 -48.98 17.23 -38.28
N SER A 119 -47.74 17.68 -38.45
CA SER A 119 -47.38 18.63 -39.51
C SER A 119 -47.50 18.03 -40.92
N ARG A 120 -47.21 16.74 -41.09
CA ARG A 120 -47.46 16.01 -42.34
C ARG A 120 -48.95 15.85 -42.65
N TRP A 121 -49.79 15.75 -41.61
CA TRP A 121 -51.24 15.63 -41.78
C TRP A 121 -51.88 16.98 -42.16
N SER A 122 -51.39 18.09 -41.59
CA SER A 122 -51.89 19.43 -41.90
C SER A 122 -51.37 20.01 -43.22
N GLY A 123 -50.24 19.50 -43.74
CA GLY A 123 -49.64 19.98 -44.99
C GLY A 123 -50.35 19.56 -46.29
N GLY A 124 -51.36 18.68 -46.21
CA GLY A 124 -52.09 18.14 -47.37
C GLY A 124 -53.47 18.76 -47.64
N HIS A 125 -53.88 19.78 -46.90
CA HIS A 125 -55.17 20.45 -47.13
C HIS A 125 -54.96 21.95 -47.36
N ARG A 126 -54.90 22.33 -48.64
CA ARG A 126 -55.15 23.69 -49.06
C ARG A 126 -56.34 23.70 -50.03
N PRO A 127 -57.57 23.88 -49.51
CA PRO A 127 -58.66 24.50 -50.24
C PRO A 127 -58.75 25.98 -49.87
N ASP A 128 -59.26 26.73 -50.83
CA ASP A 128 -59.31 28.17 -50.94
C ASP A 128 -60.44 28.79 -50.06
N ASP A 129 -60.70 30.07 -50.31
CA ASP A 129 -61.75 30.93 -49.75
C ASP A 129 -61.29 31.70 -48.50
N GLY A 130 -61.23 33.03 -48.47
CA GLY A 130 -62.05 34.00 -49.17
C GLY A 130 -62.72 34.89 -48.14
N LEU A 131 -62.59 36.22 -48.32
CA LEU A 131 -63.39 37.29 -47.71
C LEU A 131 -63.12 37.56 -46.21
N ALA A 132 -62.42 38.65 -45.88
CA ALA A 132 -62.91 40.03 -45.82
C ALA A 132 -63.54 40.38 -44.46
N ALA A 133 -62.90 41.31 -43.75
CA ALA A 133 -63.47 42.37 -42.90
C ALA A 133 -62.28 43.11 -42.25
N SER A 134 -61.87 44.28 -42.74
CA SER A 134 -62.45 45.62 -42.49
C SER A 134 -62.36 46.06 -41.01
N MET A 135 -61.51 47.05 -40.73
CA MET A 135 -61.85 48.38 -40.21
C MET A 135 -60.59 49.01 -39.57
N GLY A 136 -60.21 50.19 -40.06
CA GLY A 136 -59.11 51.03 -39.56
C GLY A 136 -58.44 51.80 -40.68
#